data_AF-W6KDZ4-F1
#
_entry.id   AF-W6KDZ4-F1
#
_cell.length_a   1.000
_cell.length_b   1.000
_cell.length_c   1.000
_cell.angle_alpha   90.00
_cell.angle_beta   90.00
_cell.angle_gamma   90.00
#
_symmetry.space_group_name_H-M   'P 1'
#
loop_
_entity.id
_entity.type
_entity.pdbx_description
1 polymer ?
#
loop_
_entity_poly.entity_id
_entity_poly.type
_entity_poly.pdbx_seq_one_letter_code
_entity_poly.pdbx_strand_id
1 'polypeptide(L)'
;MTYNQNYSLPSNHLCTISRDDEEKLIQRLYYRQMDLMAQREAERENTLKRMLPQKSKEAISKEEENRLIERMYNLQLQRFQLSKEEREKKVEAEVHKNDKTLSSSEIEDQVRRMYNVELEKSRQRRQELEARYLPTKEPRKLASSELKECVQRLSFVDYAKLDQELFEKYVYPHDPKTSTITRSEEEAMADRLSTFKPRN
;
A
#
# COMPACT_ATOMS: atom_id res chain seq x y z
N MET A 1 1.07 30.06 -44.51
CA MET A 1 1.76 28.76 -44.33
C MET A 1 1.18 28.08 -43.10
N THR A 2 0.29 27.13 -43.31
CA THR A 2 -0.43 26.40 -42.25
C THR A 2 0.35 25.14 -41.89
N TYR A 3 1.03 25.15 -40.75
CA TYR A 3 1.60 23.93 -40.18
C TYR A 3 0.51 23.19 -39.41
N ASN A 4 -0.17 22.27 -40.09
CA ASN A 4 -0.95 21.22 -39.44
C ASN A 4 0.03 20.24 -38.78
N GLN A 5 0.34 20.45 -37.51
CA GLN A 5 1.03 19.46 -36.69
C GLN A 5 0.01 18.41 -36.27
N ASN A 6 0.04 17.27 -36.96
CA ASN A 6 -0.67 16.06 -36.56
C ASN A 6 -0.10 15.58 -35.23
N TYR A 7 -0.71 15.97 -34.12
CA TYR A 7 -0.51 15.33 -32.83
C TYR A 7 -1.24 13.98 -32.85
N SER A 8 -0.59 12.97 -33.42
CA SER A 8 -0.96 11.58 -33.16
C SER A 8 -0.59 11.28 -31.70
N LEU A 9 -1.55 11.44 -30.80
CA LEU A 9 -1.47 10.85 -29.47
C LEU A 9 -1.18 9.35 -29.65
N PRO A 10 -0.18 8.76 -28.94
CA PRO A 10 -0.03 7.32 -28.95
C PRO A 10 -1.32 6.74 -28.40
N SER A 11 -2.02 5.99 -29.25
CA SER A 11 -3.19 5.19 -28.92
C SER A 11 -2.94 4.52 -27.58
N ASN A 12 -3.64 4.96 -26.54
CA ASN A 12 -3.76 4.18 -25.32
C ASN A 12 -4.24 2.82 -25.78
N HIS A 13 -3.35 1.82 -25.73
CA HIS A 13 -3.76 0.44 -25.88
C HIS A 13 -4.92 0.25 -24.92
N LEU A 14 -6.12 0.15 -25.48
CA LEU A 14 -7.28 -0.43 -24.82
C LEU A 14 -6.83 -1.84 -24.49
N CYS A 15 -6.20 -1.98 -23.32
CA CYS A 15 -5.99 -3.26 -22.69
C CYS A 15 -7.39 -3.69 -22.27
N THR A 16 -8.13 -4.27 -23.21
CA THR A 16 -9.39 -4.93 -22.95
C THR A 16 -9.04 -6.10 -22.05
N ILE A 17 -9.28 -5.93 -20.75
CA ILE A 17 -9.11 -6.98 -19.77
C ILE A 17 -10.02 -8.13 -20.24
N SER A 18 -9.48 -9.33 -20.33
CA SER A 18 -10.30 -10.50 -20.67
C SER A 18 -11.38 -10.65 -19.60
N ARG A 19 -12.59 -11.08 -19.98
CA ARG A 19 -13.70 -11.28 -19.04
C ARG A 19 -13.31 -12.13 -17.83
N ASP A 20 -12.47 -13.15 -18.06
CA ASP A 20 -11.94 -14.00 -16.99
C ASP A 20 -11.02 -13.25 -16.01
N ASP A 21 -10.26 -12.27 -16.50
CA ASP A 21 -9.38 -11.46 -15.68
C ASP A 21 -10.16 -10.34 -14.96
N GLU A 22 -11.25 -9.85 -15.55
CA GLU A 22 -12.21 -8.98 -14.87
C GLU A 22 -12.89 -9.71 -13.71
N GLU A 23 -13.35 -10.94 -13.93
CA GLU A 23 -13.98 -11.75 -12.88
C GLU A 23 -12.99 -12.07 -11.74
N LYS A 24 -11.72 -12.39 -12.05
CA LYS A 24 -10.66 -12.56 -11.04
C LYS A 24 -10.37 -11.27 -10.28
N LEU A 25 -10.37 -10.13 -10.96
CA LEU A 25 -10.17 -8.83 -10.33
C LEU A 25 -11.33 -8.49 -9.38
N ILE A 26 -12.58 -8.70 -9.83
CA ILE A 26 -13.78 -8.50 -9.02
C ILE A 26 -13.74 -9.38 -7.76
N GLN A 27 -13.42 -10.67 -7.91
CA GLN A 27 -13.28 -11.58 -6.77
C GLN A 27 -12.21 -11.10 -5.79
N ARG A 28 -11.02 -10.70 -6.28
CA ARG A 28 -9.95 -10.19 -5.42
C ARG A 28 -10.37 -8.91 -4.69
N LEU A 29 -11.05 -7.98 -5.36
CA LEU A 29 -11.53 -6.75 -4.75
C LEU A 29 -12.61 -7.02 -3.70
N TYR A 30 -13.51 -7.96 -3.97
CA TYR A 30 -14.53 -8.39 -3.02
C TYR A 30 -13.91 -8.98 -1.75
N TYR A 31 -13.01 -9.95 -1.87
CA TYR A 31 -12.35 -10.54 -0.69
C TYR A 31 -11.52 -9.50 0.08
N ARG A 32 -10.82 -8.61 -0.62
CA ARG A 32 -10.10 -7.50 0.01
C ARG A 32 -11.04 -6.58 0.80
N GLN A 33 -12.22 -6.30 0.27
CA GLN A 33 -13.22 -5.49 0.97
C GLN A 33 -13.75 -6.21 2.21
N MET A 34 -14.00 -7.52 2.12
CA MET A 34 -14.41 -8.34 3.26
C MET A 34 -13.35 -8.38 4.35
N ASP A 35 -12.07 -8.52 3.98
CA ASP A 35 -10.95 -8.50 4.94
C ASP A 35 -10.84 -7.15 5.65
N LEU A 36 -10.99 -6.04 4.93
CA LEU A 36 -10.98 -4.69 5.51
C LEU A 36 -12.16 -4.49 6.47
N MET A 37 -13.33 -5.01 6.14
CA MET A 37 -14.51 -4.96 7.02
C MET A 37 -14.29 -5.80 8.27
N ALA A 38 -13.75 -7.01 8.13
CA ALA A 38 -13.42 -7.88 9.25
C ALA A 38 -12.37 -7.25 10.18
N GLN A 39 -11.36 -6.58 9.62
CA GLN A 39 -10.35 -5.85 10.40
C GLN A 39 -10.97 -4.69 11.20
N ARG A 40 -11.82 -3.88 10.58
CA ARG A 40 -12.54 -2.80 11.29
C ARG A 40 -13.41 -3.33 12.42
N GLU A 41 -14.10 -4.43 12.19
CA GLU A 41 -14.95 -5.04 13.20
C GLU A 41 -14.12 -5.62 14.35
N ALA A 42 -12.99 -6.26 14.05
CA ALA A 42 -12.05 -6.74 15.06
C ALA A 42 -11.44 -5.59 15.89
N GLU A 43 -11.11 -4.46 15.26
CA GLU A 43 -10.67 -3.24 15.95
C GLU A 43 -11.76 -2.68 16.86
N ARG A 44 -13.01 -2.63 16.38
CA ARG A 44 -14.18 -2.21 17.17
C ARG A 44 -14.38 -3.12 18.38
N GLU A 45 -14.31 -4.43 18.21
CA GLU A 45 -14.40 -5.36 19.34
C GLU A 45 -13.24 -5.21 20.32
N ASN A 46 -12.02 -5.04 19.83
CA ASN A 46 -10.84 -4.87 20.68
C ASN A 46 -10.91 -3.58 21.49
N THR A 47 -11.39 -2.49 20.89
CA THR A 47 -11.64 -1.23 21.62
C THR A 47 -12.72 -1.40 22.69
N LEU A 48 -13.82 -2.09 22.39
CA LEU A 48 -14.86 -2.40 23.38
C LEU A 48 -14.32 -3.28 24.52
N LYS A 49 -13.55 -4.33 24.22
CA LYS A 49 -12.90 -5.20 25.21
C LYS A 49 -11.92 -4.42 26.10
N ARG A 50 -11.18 -3.46 25.54
CA ARG A 50 -10.30 -2.57 26.31
C ARG A 50 -11.06 -1.58 27.20
N MET A 51 -12.27 -1.16 26.82
CA MET A 51 -13.10 -0.24 27.60
C MET A 51 -13.97 -0.93 28.67
N LEU A 52 -14.22 -2.24 28.53
CA LEU A 52 -14.97 -3.05 29.48
C LEU A 52 -14.41 -3.08 30.93
N PRO A 53 -13.09 -3.16 31.19
CA PRO A 53 -12.58 -3.23 32.56
C PRO A 53 -12.58 -1.89 33.33
N GLN A 54 -12.92 -0.76 32.71
CA GLN A 54 -12.97 0.54 33.39
C GLN A 54 -14.37 0.96 33.86
N LYS A 55 -15.44 0.33 33.36
CA LYS A 55 -16.83 0.79 33.61
C LYS A 55 -17.65 -0.08 34.57
N SER A 56 -17.12 -1.21 35.05
CA SER A 56 -17.95 -2.28 35.65
C SER A 56 -17.80 -2.50 37.15
N LYS A 57 -17.11 -1.62 37.90
CA LYS A 57 -16.97 -1.83 39.36
C LYS A 57 -17.93 -1.03 40.23
N GLU A 58 -18.62 -0.04 39.68
CA GLU A 58 -19.54 0.79 40.45
C GLU A 58 -20.92 0.74 39.79
N ALA A 59 -21.88 0.13 40.49
CA ALA A 59 -23.28 0.24 40.11
C ALA A 59 -23.67 1.72 40.23
N ILE A 60 -24.05 2.31 39.10
CA ILE A 60 -24.48 3.71 39.02
C ILE A 60 -25.70 3.90 39.93
N SER A 61 -25.73 4.97 40.72
CA SER A 61 -26.91 5.29 41.53
C SER A 61 -28.10 5.64 40.63
N LYS A 62 -29.33 5.32 41.05
CA LYS A 62 -30.55 5.65 40.27
C LYS A 62 -30.65 7.15 39.90
N GLU A 63 -30.14 8.02 40.75
CA GLU A 63 -30.10 9.47 40.47
C GLU A 63 -29.12 9.81 39.34
N GLU A 64 -27.96 9.16 39.32
CA GLU A 64 -26.95 9.34 38.27
C GLU A 64 -27.42 8.72 36.95
N GLU A 65 -28.12 7.59 37.02
CA GLU A 65 -28.77 6.95 35.87
C GLU A 65 -29.81 7.91 35.25
N ASN A 66 -30.69 8.50 36.06
CA ASN A 66 -31.68 9.47 35.59
C ASN A 66 -31.02 10.71 34.96
N ARG A 67 -29.97 11.26 35.60
CA ARG A 67 -29.19 12.38 35.02
C ARG A 67 -28.52 12.00 33.70
N LEU A 68 -28.04 10.77 33.58
CA LEU A 68 -27.45 10.26 32.33
C LEU A 68 -28.51 10.14 31.24
N ILE A 69 -29.68 9.59 31.57
CA ILE A 69 -30.83 9.47 30.64
C ILE A 69 -31.26 10.85 30.15
N GLU A 70 -31.46 11.81 31.04
CA GLU A 70 -31.83 13.19 30.69
C GLU A 70 -30.77 13.82 29.77
N ARG A 71 -29.48 13.66 30.09
CA ARG A 71 -28.39 14.17 29.25
C ARG A 71 -28.38 13.53 27.86
N MET A 72 -28.56 12.21 27.79
CA MET A 72 -28.60 11.49 26.52
C MET A 72 -29.80 11.91 25.67
N TYR A 73 -30.96 12.06 26.29
CA TYR A 73 -32.17 12.53 25.64
C TYR A 73 -32.01 13.95 25.10
N ASN A 74 -31.52 14.88 25.92
CA ASN A 74 -31.26 16.26 25.51
C ASN A 74 -30.24 16.34 24.37
N LEU A 75 -29.18 15.52 24.42
CA LEU A 75 -28.21 15.43 23.33
C LEU A 75 -28.83 14.91 22.03
N GLN A 76 -29.71 13.91 22.11
CA GLN A 76 -30.42 13.39 20.93
C GLN A 76 -31.37 14.43 20.34
N LEU A 77 -32.10 15.18 21.19
CA LEU A 77 -32.94 16.28 20.76
C LEU A 77 -32.13 17.36 20.04
N GLN A 78 -30.98 17.78 20.59
CA GLN A 78 -30.10 18.76 19.95
C GLN A 78 -29.60 18.26 18.59
N ARG A 79 -29.16 17.00 18.50
CA ARG A 79 -28.74 16.40 17.23
C ARG A 79 -29.87 16.37 16.20
N PHE A 80 -31.08 16.05 16.64
CA PHE A 80 -32.25 16.05 15.78
C PHE A 80 -32.60 17.45 15.28
N GLN A 81 -32.53 18.46 16.15
CA GLN A 81 -32.74 19.87 15.79
C GLN A 81 -31.69 20.33 14.77
N LEU A 82 -30.40 20.10 15.02
CA LEU A 82 -29.33 20.43 14.08
C LEU A 82 -29.52 19.73 12.74
N SER A 83 -29.84 18.43 12.75
CA SER A 83 -30.10 17.67 11.52
C SER A 83 -31.34 18.18 10.75
N LYS A 84 -32.34 18.69 11.46
CA LYS A 84 -33.52 19.32 10.84
C LYS A 84 -33.13 20.64 10.20
N GLU A 85 -32.43 21.51 10.93
CA GLU A 85 -31.94 22.80 10.43
C GLU A 85 -31.00 22.65 9.22
N GLU A 86 -30.10 21.66 9.25
CA GLU A 86 -29.22 21.35 8.11
C GLU A 86 -30.01 20.91 6.88
N ARG A 87 -31.05 20.10 7.07
CA ARG A 87 -31.95 19.70 5.97
C ARG A 87 -32.73 20.88 5.42
N GLU A 88 -33.28 21.73 6.29
CA GLU A 88 -33.98 22.94 5.89
C GLU A 88 -33.05 23.88 5.10
N LYS A 89 -31.84 24.15 5.62
CA LYS A 89 -30.81 24.93 4.90
C LYS A 89 -30.45 24.32 3.55
N LYS A 90 -30.37 22.99 3.46
CA LYS A 90 -30.07 22.31 2.20
C LYS A 90 -31.21 22.46 1.20
N VAL A 91 -32.46 22.31 1.65
CA VAL A 91 -33.65 22.50 0.82
C VAL A 91 -33.75 23.95 0.34
N GLU A 92 -33.57 24.93 1.22
CA GLU A 92 -33.53 26.36 0.85
C GLU A 92 -32.43 26.63 -0.17
N ALA A 93 -31.21 26.11 0.05
CA ALA A 93 -30.12 26.25 -0.89
C ALA A 93 -30.38 25.58 -2.24
N GLU A 94 -31.10 24.45 -2.26
CA GLU A 94 -31.51 23.75 -3.49
C GLU A 94 -32.61 24.51 -4.24
N VAL A 95 -33.58 25.09 -3.53
CA VAL A 95 -34.62 25.96 -4.11
C VAL A 95 -33.97 27.16 -4.79
N HIS A 96 -33.03 27.81 -4.10
CA HIS A 96 -32.34 29.01 -4.61
C HIS A 96 -31.13 28.71 -5.51
N LYS A 97 -30.87 27.42 -5.83
CA LYS A 97 -29.70 27.00 -6.61
C LYS A 97 -29.72 27.58 -8.04
N ASN A 98 -30.92 27.76 -8.59
CA ASN A 98 -31.13 28.27 -9.94
C ASN A 98 -31.55 29.75 -9.98
N ASP A 99 -31.78 30.38 -8.82
CA ASP A 99 -32.22 31.77 -8.73
C ASP A 99 -31.12 32.78 -9.09
N LYS A 100 -29.86 32.35 -9.00
CA LYS A 100 -28.71 33.14 -9.41
C LYS A 100 -28.29 32.77 -10.83
N THR A 101 -28.77 33.55 -11.79
CA THR A 101 -28.19 33.58 -13.14
C THR A 101 -26.87 34.34 -13.09
N LEU A 102 -25.75 33.62 -13.07
CA LEU A 102 -24.43 34.23 -13.23
C LEU A 102 -24.30 34.79 -14.64
N SER A 103 -23.76 36.00 -14.75
CA SER A 103 -23.44 36.59 -16.05
C SER A 103 -22.30 35.79 -16.71
N SER A 104 -22.25 35.77 -18.05
CA SER A 104 -21.17 35.10 -18.79
C SER A 104 -19.78 35.59 -18.36
N SER A 105 -19.64 36.88 -18.02
CA SER A 105 -18.39 37.46 -17.51
C SER A 105 -17.97 36.86 -16.16
N GLU A 106 -18.92 36.65 -15.24
CA GLU A 106 -18.62 36.07 -13.93
C GLU A 106 -18.23 34.59 -14.03
N ILE A 107 -18.87 33.86 -14.94
CA ILE A 107 -18.53 32.46 -15.23
C ILE A 107 -17.11 32.39 -15.78
N GLU A 108 -16.76 33.23 -16.76
CA GLU A 108 -15.41 33.28 -17.32
C GLU A 108 -14.35 33.62 -16.27
N ASP A 109 -14.63 34.60 -15.41
CA ASP A 109 -13.75 34.96 -14.30
C ASP A 109 -13.58 33.83 -13.29
N GLN A 110 -14.64 33.07 -13.01
CA GLN A 110 -14.60 31.94 -12.10
C GLN A 110 -13.80 30.77 -12.70
N VAL A 111 -13.99 30.49 -14.00
CA VAL A 111 -13.23 29.48 -14.73
C VAL A 111 -11.75 29.86 -14.79
N ARG A 112 -11.42 31.14 -15.08
CA ARG A 112 -10.03 31.64 -15.05
C ARG A 112 -9.41 31.47 -13.67
N ARG A 113 -10.13 31.83 -12.61
CA ARG A 113 -9.65 31.65 -11.22
C ARG A 113 -9.40 30.17 -10.90
N MET A 114 -10.33 29.28 -11.23
CA MET A 114 -10.14 27.84 -11.05
C MET A 114 -8.92 27.32 -11.81
N TYR A 115 -8.77 27.72 -13.08
CA TYR A 115 -7.66 27.32 -13.91
C TYR A 115 -6.31 27.79 -13.33
N ASN A 116 -6.23 29.06 -12.92
CA ASN A 116 -5.02 29.62 -12.33
C ASN A 116 -4.64 28.92 -11.01
N VAL A 117 -5.61 28.66 -10.15
CA VAL A 117 -5.40 27.91 -8.90
C VAL A 117 -4.87 26.50 -9.18
N GLU A 118 -5.42 25.80 -10.17
CA GLU A 118 -4.95 24.45 -10.52
C GLU A 118 -3.54 24.49 -11.14
N LEU A 119 -3.26 25.53 -11.93
CA LEU A 119 -1.95 25.76 -12.52
C LEU A 119 -0.88 26.03 -11.46
N GLU A 120 -1.21 26.82 -10.42
CA GLU A 120 -0.34 27.04 -9.25
C GLU A 120 -0.09 25.74 -8.48
N LYS A 121 -1.13 24.95 -8.19
CA LYS A 121 -0.99 23.62 -7.56
C LYS A 121 -0.12 22.68 -8.38
N SER A 122 -0.26 22.70 -9.70
CA SER A 122 0.57 21.91 -10.62
C SER A 122 2.04 22.35 -10.57
N ARG A 123 2.30 23.67 -10.51
CA ARG A 123 3.66 24.21 -10.38
C ARG A 123 4.28 23.84 -9.05
N GLN A 124 3.57 24.00 -7.94
CA GLN A 124 4.05 23.62 -6.61
C GLN A 124 4.39 22.13 -6.54
N ARG A 125 3.50 21.25 -7.03
CA ARG A 125 3.79 19.81 -7.11
C ARG A 125 5.03 19.50 -7.94
N ARG A 126 5.21 20.15 -9.09
CA ARG A 126 6.42 19.97 -9.90
C ARG A 126 7.68 20.42 -9.15
N GLN A 127 7.65 21.59 -8.52
CA GLN A 127 8.78 22.08 -7.72
C GLN A 127 9.11 21.15 -6.55
N GLU A 128 8.11 20.61 -5.86
CA GLU A 128 8.31 19.64 -4.78
C GLU A 128 8.94 18.33 -5.29
N LEU A 129 8.49 17.84 -6.45
CA LEU A 129 9.05 16.64 -7.07
C LEU A 129 10.47 16.88 -7.56
N GLU A 130 10.74 18.02 -8.19
CA GLU A 130 12.09 18.43 -8.58
C GLU A 130 13.00 18.51 -7.35
N ALA A 131 12.57 19.16 -6.26
CA ALA A 131 13.36 19.23 -5.04
C ALA A 131 13.65 17.85 -4.41
N ARG A 132 12.71 16.90 -4.52
CA ARG A 132 12.86 15.54 -3.96
C ARG A 132 13.69 14.61 -4.82
N TYR A 133 13.55 14.70 -6.13
CA TYR A 133 14.04 13.67 -7.06
C TYR A 133 15.07 14.17 -8.06
N LEU A 134 15.18 15.48 -8.31
CA LEU A 134 16.29 15.99 -9.11
C LEU A 134 17.56 16.07 -8.24
N PRO A 135 18.67 15.44 -8.64
CA PRO A 135 19.94 15.60 -7.96
C PRO A 135 20.37 17.08 -8.03
N THR A 136 20.40 17.76 -6.88
CA THR A 136 20.80 19.17 -6.76
C THR A 136 22.31 19.38 -6.85
N LYS A 137 23.10 18.29 -6.81
CA LYS A 137 24.55 18.34 -6.98
C LYS A 137 24.88 18.23 -8.46
N GLU A 138 25.61 19.20 -8.99
CA GLU A 138 26.18 19.09 -10.34
C GLU A 138 26.92 17.75 -10.47
N PRO A 139 26.77 17.05 -11.61
CA PRO A 139 27.47 15.78 -11.83
C PRO A 139 28.97 16.04 -11.69
N ARG A 140 29.58 15.42 -10.67
CA ARG A 140 31.02 15.56 -10.42
C ARG A 140 31.76 15.06 -11.65
N LYS A 141 32.49 15.94 -12.34
CA LYS A 141 33.36 15.54 -13.44
C LYS A 141 34.50 14.71 -12.85
N LEU A 142 34.44 13.39 -13.04
CA LEU A 142 35.49 12.47 -12.62
C LEU A 142 36.76 12.78 -13.41
N ALA A 143 37.91 12.80 -12.72
CA ALA A 143 39.19 12.93 -13.39
C ALA A 143 39.48 11.67 -14.22
N SER A 144 40.28 11.80 -15.29
CA SER A 144 40.59 10.67 -16.18
C SER A 144 41.29 9.51 -15.48
N SER A 145 41.98 9.77 -14.36
CA SER A 145 42.57 8.76 -13.48
C SER A 145 41.51 7.96 -12.73
N GLU A 146 40.53 8.64 -12.13
CA GLU A 146 39.42 8.01 -11.38
C GLU A 146 38.54 7.17 -12.30
N LEU A 147 38.30 7.65 -13.52
CA LEU A 147 37.53 6.92 -14.52
C LEU A 147 38.24 5.61 -14.95
N LYS A 148 39.56 5.67 -15.15
CA LYS A 148 40.37 4.48 -15.48
C LYS A 148 40.36 3.47 -14.34
N GLU A 149 40.45 3.93 -13.09
CA GLU A 149 40.38 3.06 -11.92
C GLU A 149 39.01 2.39 -11.78
N CYS A 150 37.91 3.14 -11.96
CA CYS A 150 36.56 2.59 -11.97
C CYS A 150 36.37 1.56 -13.08
N VAL A 151 36.85 1.85 -14.30
CA VAL A 151 36.78 0.91 -15.42
C VAL A 151 37.59 -0.35 -15.13
N GLN A 152 38.81 -0.23 -14.59
CA GLN A 152 39.60 -1.40 -14.20
C GLN A 152 38.90 -2.24 -13.14
N ARG A 153 38.33 -1.62 -12.11
CA ARG A 153 37.57 -2.34 -11.07
C ARG A 153 36.35 -3.06 -11.63
N LEU A 154 35.71 -2.53 -12.67
CA LEU A 154 34.52 -3.12 -13.28
C LEU A 154 34.85 -4.12 -14.40
N SER A 155 35.98 -3.96 -15.09
CA SER A 155 36.37 -4.80 -16.23
C SER A 155 37.14 -6.06 -15.85
N PHE A 156 37.76 -6.09 -14.67
CA PHE A 156 38.59 -7.21 -14.20
C PHE A 156 37.95 -8.03 -13.08
N VAL A 157 36.62 -8.05 -12.99
CA VAL A 157 35.93 -9.00 -12.11
C VAL A 157 35.81 -10.34 -12.85
N ASP A 158 36.66 -11.27 -12.48
CA ASP A 158 36.66 -12.64 -12.99
C ASP A 158 35.52 -13.41 -12.31
N TYR A 159 34.30 -13.26 -12.83
CA TYR A 159 33.06 -13.77 -12.21
C TYR A 159 33.13 -15.27 -11.85
N ALA A 160 33.89 -16.06 -12.62
CA ALA A 160 34.11 -17.47 -12.33
C ALA A 160 34.83 -17.71 -10.98
N LYS A 161 35.79 -16.84 -10.61
CA LYS A 161 36.49 -16.93 -9.33
C LYS A 161 35.61 -16.45 -8.18
N LEU A 162 34.88 -15.36 -8.39
CA LEU A 162 33.95 -14.83 -7.40
C LEU A 162 32.84 -15.84 -7.07
N ASP A 163 32.28 -16.51 -8.08
CA ASP A 163 31.26 -17.53 -7.89
C ASP A 163 31.81 -18.76 -7.15
N GLN A 164 33.06 -19.18 -7.42
CA GLN A 164 33.73 -20.25 -6.67
C GLN A 164 33.93 -19.86 -5.20
N GLU A 165 34.43 -18.66 -4.91
CA GLU A 165 34.64 -18.18 -3.54
C GLU A 165 33.30 -18.05 -2.77
N LEU A 166 32.25 -17.57 -3.43
CA LEU A 166 30.91 -17.49 -2.85
C LEU A 166 30.31 -18.88 -2.59
N PHE A 167 30.51 -19.81 -3.52
CA PHE A 167 30.05 -21.20 -3.37
C PHE A 167 30.76 -21.90 -2.20
N GLU A 168 32.08 -21.78 -2.10
CA GLU A 168 32.87 -22.35 -0.99
C GLU A 168 32.51 -21.74 0.37
N LYS A 169 32.13 -20.46 0.40
CA LYS A 169 31.81 -19.77 1.65
C LYS A 169 30.39 -20.04 2.14
N TYR A 170 29.42 -20.10 1.23
CA TYR A 170 27.99 -20.09 1.58
C TYR A 170 27.24 -21.39 1.26
N VAL A 171 27.77 -22.24 0.37
CA VAL A 171 27.09 -23.48 -0.03
C VAL A 171 27.82 -24.69 0.54
N TYR A 172 29.12 -24.81 0.26
CA TYR A 172 29.95 -25.94 0.67
C TYR A 172 29.91 -26.29 2.18
N PRO A 173 29.90 -25.32 3.13
CA PRO A 173 29.87 -25.64 4.56
C PRO A 173 28.52 -26.20 5.04
N HIS A 174 27.47 -25.98 4.26
CA HIS A 174 26.11 -26.43 4.54
C HIS A 174 25.72 -27.68 3.76
N ASP A 175 26.58 -28.14 2.84
CA ASP A 175 26.35 -29.38 2.12
C ASP A 175 26.49 -30.59 3.08
N PRO A 176 25.52 -31.53 3.06
CA PRO A 176 25.60 -32.71 3.88
C PRO A 176 26.81 -33.54 3.47
N LYS A 177 27.69 -33.85 4.43
CA LYS A 177 28.88 -34.68 4.19
C LYS A 177 28.44 -36.01 3.57
N THR A 178 28.81 -36.24 2.32
CA THR A 178 28.56 -37.52 1.65
C THR A 178 29.55 -38.55 2.20
N SER A 179 29.12 -39.38 3.14
CA SER A 179 29.87 -40.58 3.51
C SER A 179 29.60 -41.66 2.47
N THR A 180 30.60 -41.99 1.67
CA THR A 180 30.55 -43.20 0.84
C THR A 180 30.71 -44.41 1.75
N ILE A 181 29.65 -45.20 1.89
CA ILE A 181 29.70 -46.46 2.63
C ILE A 181 30.54 -47.44 1.81
N THR A 182 31.53 -48.05 2.42
CA THR A 182 32.32 -49.07 1.75
C THR A 182 31.54 -50.38 1.69
N ARG A 183 31.75 -51.19 0.65
CA ARG A 183 31.04 -52.45 0.44
C ARG A 183 31.09 -53.39 1.66
N SER A 184 32.21 -53.40 2.39
CA SER A 184 32.35 -54.18 3.63
C SER A 184 31.47 -53.68 4.78
N GLU A 185 31.21 -52.37 4.86
CA GLU A 185 30.32 -51.78 5.86
C GLU A 185 28.85 -52.07 5.51
N GLU A 186 28.50 -52.11 4.22
CA GLU A 186 27.18 -52.53 3.75
C GLU A 186 26.88 -53.98 4.11
N GLU A 187 27.84 -54.89 3.87
CA GLU A 187 27.72 -56.32 4.21
C GLU A 187 27.57 -56.51 5.73
N ALA A 188 28.39 -55.81 6.54
CA ALA A 188 28.30 -55.87 8.00
C ALA A 188 26.98 -55.28 8.56
N MET A 189 26.40 -54.26 7.91
CA MET A 189 25.08 -53.73 8.27
C MET A 189 23.95 -54.69 7.87
N ALA A 190 24.05 -55.33 6.70
CA ALA A 190 23.12 -56.33 6.25
C ALA A 190 23.08 -57.54 7.20
N ASP A 191 24.24 -58.01 7.67
CA ASP A 191 24.33 -59.10 8.65
C ASP A 191 23.72 -58.73 10.01
N ARG A 192 23.86 -57.47 10.46
CA ARG A 192 23.24 -56.98 11.70
C ARG A 192 21.73 -56.85 11.61
N LEU A 193 21.20 -56.55 10.42
CA LEU A 193 19.77 -56.40 10.16
C LEU A 193 19.11 -57.72 9.73
N SER A 194 19.91 -58.72 9.38
CA SER A 194 19.45 -60.07 9.06
C SER A 194 18.92 -60.78 10.31
N THR A 195 17.64 -61.14 10.31
CA THR A 195 17.00 -61.88 11.40
C THR A 195 17.32 -63.38 11.42
N PHE A 196 18.26 -63.85 10.59
CA PHE A 196 18.69 -65.24 10.61
C PHE A 196 19.73 -65.48 11.70
N LYS A 197 19.24 -65.89 12.87
CA LYS A 197 20.05 -66.46 13.95
C LYS A 197 20.45 -67.90 13.55
N PRO A 198 21.72 -68.24 13.26
CA PRO A 198 22.10 -69.63 13.13
C PRO A 198 22.05 -70.25 14.53
N ARG A 199 21.12 -71.17 14.74
CA ARG A 199 21.09 -72.04 15.91
C ARG A 199 22.27 -73.01 15.79
N ASN A 200 23.18 -72.98 16.75
CA ASN A 200 23.96 -74.15 17.18
C ASN A 200 23.37 -74.64 18.50
#